data_AF-E1Z8I9-F1
#
_entry.id   AF-E1Z8I9-F1
#
_cell.length_a   1.000
_cell.length_b   1.000
_cell.length_c   1.000
_cell.angle_alpha   90.00
_cell.angle_beta   90.00
_cell.angle_gamma   90.00
#
_symmetry.space_group_name_H-M   'P 1'
#
loop_
_entity.id
_entity.type
_entity.pdbx_description
1 polymer ?
#
loop_
_entity_poly.entity_id
_entity_poly.type
_entity_poly.pdbx_seq_one_letter_code
_entity_poly.pdbx_strand_id
1 'polypeptide(L)'
;IDKEVSKFARNAATTFAPRASGATGKNPAYKGSLLYTVFEVQAWAALALGGLLSFNLIFPSDQPDIARLLGMWSIWMFTVPSLRARECTDREKDALNLLFLAIPLLNVTLPFVWKSFPFIFTADCV
;
A
#
# COMPACT_ATOMS: atom_id res chain seq x y z
N ILE A 1 -6.38 -9.57 14.80
CA ILE A 1 -7.53 -9.22 13.94
C ILE A 1 -8.62 -10.24 14.22
N ASP A 2 -9.83 -9.79 14.52
CA ASP A 2 -10.97 -10.68 14.72
C ASP A 2 -11.24 -11.52 13.45
N LYS A 3 -11.72 -12.76 13.64
CA LYS A 3 -11.90 -13.71 12.53
C LYS A 3 -12.91 -13.21 11.49
N GLU A 4 -13.96 -12.52 11.91
CA GLU A 4 -14.97 -11.98 10.99
C GLU A 4 -14.43 -10.77 10.24
N VAL A 5 -13.62 -9.93 10.89
CA VAL A 5 -12.93 -8.79 10.23
C VAL A 5 -11.95 -9.28 9.16
N SER A 6 -11.13 -10.29 9.46
CA SER A 6 -10.23 -10.90 8.46
C SER A 6 -11.02 -11.48 7.29
N LYS A 7 -12.10 -12.21 7.56
CA LYS A 7 -12.96 -12.81 6.53
C LYS A 7 -13.58 -11.74 5.63
N PHE A 8 -14.10 -10.66 6.19
CA PHE A 8 -14.65 -9.54 5.44
C PHE A 8 -13.57 -8.86 4.58
N ALA A 9 -12.44 -8.48 5.19
CA ALA A 9 -11.35 -7.80 4.50
C ALA A 9 -10.81 -8.64 3.34
N ARG A 10 -10.64 -9.96 3.55
CA ARG A 10 -10.24 -10.89 2.49
C ARG A 10 -11.27 -10.93 1.36
N ASN A 11 -12.55 -11.11 1.66
CA ASN A 11 -13.60 -11.18 0.65
C ASN A 11 -13.65 -9.89 -0.18
N ALA A 12 -13.67 -8.72 0.47
CA ALA A 12 -13.66 -7.43 -0.20
C ALA A 12 -12.39 -7.25 -1.04
N ALA A 13 -11.21 -7.52 -0.48
CA ALA A 13 -9.95 -7.40 -1.21
C ALA A 13 -9.84 -8.38 -2.39
N THR A 14 -10.49 -9.54 -2.33
CA THR A 14 -10.55 -10.47 -3.48
C THR A 14 -11.54 -10.04 -4.55
N THR A 15 -12.62 -9.34 -4.19
CA THR A 15 -13.56 -8.76 -5.16
C THR A 15 -12.92 -7.66 -5.99
N PHE A 16 -12.11 -6.81 -5.35
CA PHE A 16 -11.48 -5.66 -6.01
C PHE A 16 -10.10 -5.95 -6.60
N ALA A 17 -9.59 -7.17 -6.46
CA ALA A 17 -8.29 -7.56 -7.01
C ALA A 17 -8.44 -8.52 -8.21
N PRO A 18 -7.67 -8.36 -9.31
CA PRO A 18 -7.86 -9.14 -10.55
C PRO A 18 -7.66 -10.65 -10.43
N ARG A 19 -7.13 -11.13 -9.32
CA ARG A 19 -7.10 -12.54 -8.89
C ARG A 19 -6.63 -12.52 -7.44
N ALA A 20 -7.13 -13.43 -6.60
CA ALA A 20 -6.44 -13.73 -5.36
C ALA A 20 -5.00 -14.13 -5.75
N SER A 21 -3.98 -13.36 -5.35
CA SER A 21 -2.57 -13.79 -5.46
C SER A 21 -2.56 -15.26 -5.05
N GLY A 22 -2.06 -16.16 -5.89
CA GLY A 22 -2.29 -17.60 -5.72
C GLY A 22 -2.04 -18.07 -4.29
N ALA A 23 -2.81 -19.05 -3.82
CA ALA A 23 -2.47 -19.78 -2.60
C ALA A 23 -0.99 -20.17 -2.63
N THR A 24 -0.33 -20.16 -1.46
CA THR A 24 1.08 -20.50 -1.28
C THR A 24 1.46 -21.73 -2.13
N GLY A 25 2.49 -21.59 -2.97
CA GLY A 25 2.93 -22.60 -3.93
C GLY A 25 2.41 -22.40 -5.37
N LYS A 26 1.51 -21.44 -5.64
CA LYS A 26 1.02 -21.10 -6.99
C LYS A 26 1.33 -19.66 -7.41
N ASN A 27 1.92 -18.86 -6.53
CA ASN A 27 2.30 -17.48 -6.86
C ASN A 27 3.65 -17.47 -7.62
N PRO A 28 3.73 -16.93 -8.84
CA PRO A 28 5.01 -16.81 -9.55
C PRO A 28 6.01 -15.87 -8.85
N ALA A 29 5.54 -14.98 -7.98
CA ALA A 29 6.35 -14.15 -7.11
C ALA A 29 6.64 -14.85 -5.78
N TYR A 30 7.18 -16.08 -5.81
CA TYR A 30 7.64 -16.81 -4.63
C TYR A 30 9.02 -16.32 -4.18
N LYS A 31 9.37 -16.57 -2.91
CA LYS A 31 10.63 -16.10 -2.33
C LYS A 31 11.83 -16.68 -3.10
N GLY A 32 12.67 -15.80 -3.65
CA GLY A 32 13.80 -16.18 -4.51
C GLY A 32 13.55 -16.06 -6.01
N SER A 33 12.31 -15.79 -6.44
CA SER A 33 12.03 -15.46 -7.84
C SER A 33 12.33 -13.99 -8.15
N LEU A 34 12.62 -13.68 -9.42
CA LEU A 34 12.85 -12.30 -9.88
C LEU A 34 11.63 -11.41 -9.57
N LEU A 35 10.42 -11.92 -9.77
CA LEU A 35 9.18 -11.18 -9.52
C LEU A 35 9.02 -10.79 -8.05
N TYR A 36 9.41 -11.68 -7.13
CA TYR A 36 9.40 -11.37 -5.69
C TYR A 36 10.32 -10.19 -5.39
N THR A 37 11.56 -10.22 -5.89
CA THR A 37 12.54 -9.15 -5.70
C THR A 37 12.06 -7.83 -6.31
N VAL A 38 11.47 -7.87 -7.51
CA VAL A 38 10.94 -6.66 -8.17
C VAL A 38 9.83 -6.03 -7.33
N PHE A 39 8.87 -6.81 -6.84
CA PHE A 39 7.78 -6.26 -6.01
C PHE A 39 8.28 -5.74 -4.66
N GLU A 40 9.27 -6.40 -4.07
CA GLU A 40 9.87 -5.95 -2.81
C GLU A 40 10.62 -4.61 -3.00
N VAL A 41 11.48 -4.52 -4.02
CA VAL A 41 12.19 -3.27 -4.35
C VAL A 41 11.21 -2.16 -4.72
N GLN A 42 10.17 -2.48 -5.51
CA GLN A 42 9.13 -1.51 -5.88
C GLN A 42 8.41 -0.97 -4.64
N ALA A 43 8.09 -1.82 -3.66
CA ALA A 43 7.46 -1.39 -2.41
C ALA A 43 8.35 -0.43 -1.62
N TRP A 44 9.62 -0.80 -1.41
CA TRP A 44 10.56 0.04 -0.68
C TRP A 44 10.87 1.36 -1.40
N ALA A 45 11.03 1.32 -2.72
CA ALA A 45 11.24 2.51 -3.53
C ALA A 45 10.02 3.44 -3.49
N ALA A 46 8.81 2.89 -3.60
CA ALA A 46 7.58 3.67 -3.50
C ALA A 46 7.41 4.33 -2.13
N LEU A 47 7.70 3.61 -1.04
CA LEU A 47 7.67 4.17 0.31
C LEU A 47 8.68 5.31 0.47
N ALA A 48 9.94 5.09 0.05
CA ALA A 48 10.99 6.10 0.20
C ALA A 48 10.73 7.35 -0.67
N LEU A 49 10.50 7.17 -1.97
CA LEU A 49 10.22 8.27 -2.89
C LEU A 49 8.91 8.98 -2.51
N GLY A 50 7.92 8.20 -2.09
CA GLY A 50 6.65 8.71 -1.59
C GLY A 50 6.80 9.64 -0.40
N GLY A 51 7.62 9.24 0.58
CA GLY A 51 7.97 10.08 1.72
C GLY A 51 8.71 11.35 1.28
N LEU A 52 9.74 11.21 0.46
CA LEU A 52 10.50 12.38 -0.03
C LEU A 52 9.60 13.40 -0.75
N LEU A 53 8.66 12.94 -1.57
CA LEU A 53 7.68 13.80 -2.25
C LEU A 53 6.66 14.41 -1.27
N SER A 54 6.12 13.62 -0.34
CA SER A 54 5.12 14.09 0.64
C SER A 54 5.68 15.18 1.56
N PHE A 55 6.93 15.01 1.97
CA PHE A 55 7.67 15.96 2.82
C PHE A 55 8.30 17.11 2.02
N ASN A 56 8.02 17.21 0.71
CA ASN A 56 8.49 18.29 -0.15
C ASN A 56 10.03 18.39 -0.25
N LEU A 57 10.72 17.26 -0.08
CA LEU A 57 12.19 17.19 -0.08
C LEU A 57 12.77 17.05 -1.48
N ILE A 58 11.99 16.48 -2.41
CA ILE A 58 12.32 16.40 -3.83
C ILE A 58 11.19 17.06 -4.62
N PHE A 59 11.54 17.93 -5.57
CA PHE A 59 10.60 18.86 -6.24
C PHE A 59 9.84 19.80 -5.29
N PRO A 60 10.55 20.67 -4.54
CA PRO A 60 9.92 21.56 -3.57
C PRO A 60 8.94 22.52 -4.23
N SER A 61 7.73 22.59 -3.69
CA SER A 61 6.64 23.45 -4.16
C SER A 61 5.79 23.92 -2.99
N ASP A 62 5.38 25.19 -3.03
CA ASP A 62 4.47 25.80 -2.04
C ASP A 62 2.99 25.52 -2.35
N GLN A 63 2.71 24.98 -3.53
CA GLN A 63 1.36 24.66 -3.98
C GLN A 63 1.03 23.19 -3.70
N PRO A 64 -0.26 22.81 -3.67
CA PRO A 64 -0.68 21.41 -3.66
C PRO A 64 -0.51 20.82 -5.07
N ASP A 65 0.72 20.44 -5.42
CA ASP A 65 1.04 19.87 -6.72
C ASP A 65 0.86 18.34 -6.78
N ILE A 66 0.87 17.83 -8.01
CA ILE A 66 0.69 16.40 -8.31
C ILE A 66 1.82 15.55 -7.71
N ALA A 67 3.04 16.05 -7.62
CA ALA A 67 4.16 15.28 -7.11
C ALA A 67 3.97 14.99 -5.61
N ARG A 68 3.55 15.99 -4.84
CA ARG A 68 3.20 15.84 -3.41
C ARG A 68 1.99 14.93 -3.19
N LEU A 69 0.97 15.03 -4.06
CA LEU A 69 -0.19 14.15 -4.02
C LEU A 69 0.18 12.68 -4.31
N LEU A 70 1.00 12.44 -5.33
CA LEU A 70 1.53 11.12 -5.63
C LEU A 70 2.42 10.58 -4.50
N GLY A 71 3.15 11.47 -3.83
CA GLY A 71 3.92 11.16 -2.65
C GLY A 71 3.07 10.52 -1.57
N MET A 72 1.99 11.19 -1.19
CA MET A 72 1.06 10.73 -0.16
C MET A 72 0.38 9.43 -0.59
N TRP A 73 -0.06 9.35 -1.84
CA TRP A 73 -0.74 8.17 -2.39
C TRP A 73 0.18 6.98 -2.69
N SER A 74 1.47 7.12 -2.47
CA SER A 74 2.43 6.05 -2.79
C SER A 74 2.20 4.76 -2.00
N ILE A 75 1.69 4.86 -0.76
CA ILE A 75 1.52 3.68 0.10
C ILE A 75 0.38 2.79 -0.40
N TRP A 76 -0.82 3.33 -0.63
CA TRP A 76 -1.95 2.54 -1.12
C TRP A 76 -1.86 2.17 -2.61
N MET A 77 -1.29 3.02 -3.46
CA MET A 77 -1.25 2.76 -4.90
C MET A 77 -0.09 1.85 -5.32
N PHE A 78 1.04 1.90 -4.61
CA PHE A 78 2.25 1.17 -5.01
C PHE A 78 2.78 0.26 -3.91
N THR A 79 2.94 0.73 -2.67
CA THR A 79 3.60 -0.06 -1.62
C THR A 79 2.80 -1.30 -1.23
N VAL A 80 1.56 -1.13 -0.79
CA VAL A 80 0.70 -2.23 -0.32
C VAL A 80 0.34 -3.21 -1.44
N PRO A 81 -0.06 -2.77 -2.66
CA PRO A 81 -0.29 -3.69 -3.76
C PRO A 81 0.94 -4.51 -4.14
N SER A 82 2.13 -3.92 -4.12
CA SER A 82 3.39 -4.63 -4.41
C SER A 82 3.67 -5.71 -3.35
N LEU A 83 3.56 -5.36 -2.07
CA LEU A 83 3.72 -6.33 -0.98
C LEU A 83 2.64 -7.43 -0.98
N ARG A 84 1.45 -7.14 -1.51
CA ARG A 84 0.36 -8.12 -1.67
C ARG A 84 0.52 -9.01 -2.91
N ALA A 85 1.27 -8.55 -3.91
CA ALA A 85 1.53 -9.31 -5.14
C ALA A 85 2.54 -10.45 -4.91
N ARG A 86 3.50 -10.27 -3.99
CA ARG A 86 4.44 -11.34 -3.60
C ARG A 86 3.76 -12.48 -2.83
N GLU A 87 4.44 -13.61 -2.77
CA GLU A 87 4.06 -14.71 -1.91
C GLU A 87 4.29 -14.33 -0.45
N CYS A 88 3.25 -14.50 0.36
CA CYS A 88 3.20 -14.12 1.76
C CYS A 88 2.66 -15.29 2.58
N THR A 89 3.01 -15.33 3.85
CA THR A 89 2.29 -16.18 4.82
C THR A 89 0.83 -15.74 4.93
N ASP A 90 -0.05 -16.63 5.40
CA ASP A 90 -1.47 -16.32 5.54
C ASP A 90 -1.72 -15.11 6.45
N ARG A 91 -0.92 -14.97 7.52
CA ARG A 91 -1.01 -13.83 8.45
C ARG A 91 -0.62 -12.51 7.81
N GLU A 92 0.50 -12.50 7.07
CA GLU A 92 0.94 -11.31 6.33
C GLU A 92 -0.10 -10.91 5.28
N LYS A 93 -0.68 -11.90 4.61
CA LYS A 93 -1.67 -11.67 3.57
C LYS A 93 -2.98 -11.11 4.11
N ASP A 94 -3.43 -11.58 5.27
CA ASP A 94 -4.60 -11.03 5.96
C ASP A 94 -4.35 -9.58 6.39
N ALA A 95 -3.17 -9.28 6.93
CA ALA A 95 -2.80 -7.90 7.27
C ALA A 95 -2.78 -6.99 6.02
N LEU A 96 -2.17 -7.44 4.93
CA LEU A 96 -2.13 -6.70 3.67
C LEU A 96 -3.51 -6.51 3.03
N ASN A 97 -4.42 -7.49 3.15
CA ASN A 97 -5.80 -7.34 2.71
C ASN A 97 -6.53 -6.27 3.54
N LEU A 98 -6.32 -6.23 4.85
CA LEU A 98 -6.89 -5.19 5.70
C LEU A 98 -6.34 -3.81 5.32
N LEU A 99 -5.03 -3.67 5.18
CA LEU A 99 -4.38 -2.42 4.77
C LEU A 99 -4.83 -1.95 3.37
N PHE A 100 -5.03 -2.88 2.45
CA PHE A 100 -5.53 -2.59 1.10
C PHE A 100 -6.93 -1.95 1.10
N LEU A 101 -7.74 -2.15 2.14
CA LEU A 101 -9.02 -1.45 2.31
C LEU A 101 -8.89 -0.21 3.21
N ALA A 102 -8.16 -0.32 4.32
CA ALA A 102 -8.08 0.72 5.33
C ALA A 102 -7.36 1.99 4.84
N ILE A 103 -6.23 1.84 4.15
CA ILE A 103 -5.42 2.96 3.69
C ILE A 103 -6.13 3.81 2.62
N PRO A 104 -6.79 3.23 1.58
CA PRO A 104 -7.66 4.00 0.69
C PRO A 104 -8.69 4.84 1.44
N LEU A 105 -9.36 4.22 2.41
CA LEU A 105 -10.41 4.88 3.17
C LEU A 105 -9.83 6.04 3.99
N LEU A 106 -8.68 5.83 4.64
CA LEU A 106 -7.94 6.87 5.35
C LEU A 106 -7.54 8.00 4.40
N ASN A 107 -6.94 7.68 3.25
CA ASN A 107 -6.48 8.68 2.27
C ASN A 107 -7.59 9.51 1.66
N VAL A 108 -8.81 8.96 1.55
CA VAL A 108 -9.98 9.70 1.08
C VAL A 108 -10.59 10.52 2.22
N THR A 109 -10.65 10.00 3.46
CA THR A 109 -11.38 10.64 4.57
C THR A 109 -10.54 11.66 5.36
N LEU A 110 -9.26 11.39 5.58
CA LEU A 110 -8.38 12.23 6.40
C LEU A 110 -8.19 13.66 5.83
N PRO A 111 -8.07 13.90 4.51
CA PRO A 111 -7.94 15.25 3.95
C PRO A 111 -9.10 16.20 4.30
N PHE A 112 -10.30 15.67 4.63
CA PHE A 112 -11.43 16.49 5.06
C PHE A 112 -11.23 17.10 6.45
N VAL A 113 -10.39 16.47 7.28
CA VAL A 113 -10.05 16.93 8.64
C VAL A 113 -8.70 17.63 8.64
N TRP A 114 -7.69 17.04 7.98
CA TRP A 114 -6.31 17.52 7.99
C TRP A 114 -5.69 17.55 6.59
N LYS A 115 -5.55 18.76 6.03
CA LYS A 115 -5.04 19.00 4.66
C LYS A 115 -3.51 19.05 4.62
N SER A 116 -2.86 17.93 4.98
CA SER A 116 -1.40 17.84 5.03
C SER A 116 -0.90 16.53 4.41
N PHE A 117 -0.21 16.64 3.28
CA PHE A 117 0.44 15.51 2.60
C PHE A 117 1.37 14.69 3.51
N PRO A 118 2.36 15.28 4.23
CA PRO A 118 3.27 14.50 5.06
C PRO A 118 2.55 13.85 6.25
N PHE A 119 1.50 14.49 6.78
CA PHE A 119 0.73 13.92 7.88
C PHE A 119 -0.03 12.66 7.43
N ILE A 120 -0.73 12.73 6.31
CA ILE A 120 -1.46 11.58 5.75
C ILE A 120 -0.50 10.45 5.41
N PHE A 121 0.62 10.75 4.74
CA PHE A 121 1.66 9.74 4.45
C PHE A 121 2.19 9.08 5.73
N THR A 122 2.40 9.85 6.79
CA THR A 122 2.88 9.31 8.07
C THR A 122 1.82 8.43 8.73
N ALA A 123 0.54 8.82 8.65
CA ALA A 123 -0.58 8.03 9.16
C ALA A 123 -0.71 6.68 8.44
N ASP A 124 -0.31 6.59 7.18
CA ASP A 124 -0.29 5.33 6.43
C ASP A 124 0.88 4.41 6.84
N CYS A 125 1.94 4.98 7.44
CA CYS A 125 3.15 4.25 7.83
C CYS A 125 3.12 3.71 9.27
N VAL A 126 2.16 4.14 10.09
CA VAL A 126 2.07 3.83 11.54
C VAL A 126 0.85 2.96 11.82
#